data_AF-A0A1I3IVU7-F1
#
_entry.id   AF-A0A1I3IVU7-F1
#
_cell.length_a   1.000
_cell.length_b   1.000
_cell.length_c   1.000
_cell.angle_alpha   90.00
_cell.angle_beta   90.00
_cell.angle_gamma   90.00
#
_symmetry.space_group_name_H-M   'P 1'
#
loop_
_entity.id
_entity.type
_entity.pdbx_description
1 polymer ?
#
loop_
_entity_poly.entity_id
_entity_poly.type
_entity_poly.pdbx_seq_one_letter_code
_entity_poly.pdbx_strand_id
1 'polypeptide(L)' 'MEAIMIHPENAEQLKTVKSVLKALKVPFEPQSSTLPDHVKSSIDRGMKQAAQGKTIGLEEFKEKHFLKR' A
#
# COMPACT_ATOMS: atom_id res chain seq x y z
N MET A 1 23.23 4.85 -18.06
CA MET A 1 22.74 3.46 -18.21
C MET A 1 21.34 3.40 -17.64
N GLU A 2 20.47 2.59 -18.24
CA GLU A 2 19.04 2.52 -17.88
C GLU A 2 18.80 1.47 -16.79
N ALA A 3 17.84 1.75 -15.90
CA ALA A 3 17.42 0.81 -14.86
C ALA A 3 16.36 -0.15 -15.42
N ILE A 4 16.35 -1.39 -14.93
CA ILE A 4 15.38 -2.41 -15.33
C ILE A 4 14.43 -2.67 -14.17
N MET A 5 13.13 -2.73 -14.46
CA MET A 5 12.09 -3.11 -13.50
C MET A 5 11.71 -4.57 -13.70
N ILE A 6 11.65 -5.34 -12.61
CA ILE A 6 11.34 -6.78 -12.63
C ILE A 6 10.11 -7.02 -11.77
N HIS A 7 9.14 -7.77 -12.29
CA HIS A 7 7.88 -8.11 -11.61
C HIS A 7 7.75 -9.62 -11.40
N PRO A 8 8.28 -10.18 -10.30
CA PRO A 8 8.05 -11.58 -9.96
C PRO A 8 6.58 -11.86 -9.63
N GLU A 9 6.04 -12.97 -10.12
CA GLU A 9 4.63 -13.36 -9.92
C GLU A 9 4.41 -14.05 -8.58
N ASN A 10 5.47 -14.60 -7.98
CA ASN A 10 5.39 -15.32 -6.71
C ASN A 10 6.68 -15.17 -5.88
N ALA A 11 6.59 -15.63 -4.62
CA ALA A 11 7.67 -15.50 -3.65
C ALA A 11 8.95 -16.26 -4.04
N GLU A 12 8.81 -17.40 -4.73
CA GLU A 12 9.93 -18.21 -5.18
C GLU A 12 10.72 -17.49 -6.29
N GLN A 13 10.04 -16.95 -7.29
CA GLN A 13 10.66 -16.15 -8.34
C GLN A 13 11.39 -14.93 -7.75
N LEU A 14 10.76 -14.20 -6.81
CA LEU A 14 11.41 -13.06 -6.15
C LEU A 14 12.69 -13.46 -5.42
N LYS A 15 12.67 -14.60 -4.72
CA LYS A 15 13.84 -15.13 -4.01
C LYS A 15 14.96 -15.49 -4.99
N THR A 16 14.62 -16.15 -6.10
CA THR A 16 15.57 -16.53 -7.14
C THR A 16 16.20 -15.30 -7.79
N VAL A 17 15.40 -14.32 -8.20
CA VAL A 17 15.90 -13.05 -8.79
C VAL A 17 16.87 -12.35 -7.84
N LYS A 18 16.49 -12.17 -6.57
CA LYS A 18 17.38 -11.56 -5.56
C LYS A 18 18.71 -12.31 -5.41
N SER A 19 18.67 -13.64 -5.47
CA SER A 19 19.87 -14.48 -5.32
C SER A 19 20.81 -14.32 -6.52
N VAL A 20 20.27 -14.32 -7.74
CA VAL A 20 21.02 -14.11 -8.98
C VAL A 20 21.66 -12.73 -9.01
N LEU A 21 20.88 -11.67 -8.74
CA LEU A 21 21.40 -10.30 -8.72
C LEU A 21 22.51 -10.12 -7.68
N LYS A 22 22.36 -10.72 -6.50
CA LYS A 22 23.40 -10.71 -5.45
C LYS A 22 24.67 -11.46 -5.89
N ALA A 23 24.55 -12.60 -6.54
CA ALA A 23 25.70 -13.37 -7.05
C ALA A 23 26.48 -12.59 -8.12
N LEU A 24 25.77 -11.83 -8.96
CA LEU A 24 26.36 -10.96 -9.98
C LEU A 24 26.88 -9.63 -9.41
N LYS A 25 26.72 -9.39 -8.10
CA LYS A 25 27.06 -8.12 -7.42
C LYS A 25 26.36 -6.91 -8.06
N VAL A 26 25.16 -7.11 -8.59
CA VAL A 26 24.33 -6.04 -9.14
C VAL A 26 23.55 -5.39 -8.00
N PRO A 27 23.65 -4.06 -7.80
CA PRO A 27 22.83 -3.36 -6.81
C PRO A 27 21.37 -3.37 -7.24
N PHE A 28 20.47 -3.60 -6.28
CA PHE A 28 19.03 -3.56 -6.51
C PHE A 28 18.32 -2.98 -5.30
N GLU A 29 17.20 -2.29 -5.54
CA GLU A 29 16.35 -1.72 -4.51
C GLU A 29 14.94 -2.30 -4.65
N PRO A 30 14.38 -2.92 -3.60
CA PRO A 30 12.99 -3.32 -3.62
C PRO A 30 12.11 -2.07 -3.55
N GLN A 31 11.21 -1.89 -4.51
CA GLN A 31 10.15 -0.90 -4.37
C GLN A 31 9.14 -1.39 -3.33
N SER A 32 9.18 -0.82 -2.13
CA SER A 32 8.11 -0.99 -1.15
C SER A 32 6.94 -0.08 -1.51
N SER A 33 5.75 -0.65 -1.72
CA SER A 33 4.50 0.11 -1.83
C SER A 33 4.02 0.54 -0.44
N THR A 34 4.76 1.42 0.22
CA THR A 34 4.28 2.01 1.47
C THR A 34 3.21 3.06 1.15
N LEU A 35 2.08 3.01 1.86
CA LEU A 35 1.08 4.07 1.77
C LEU A 35 1.69 5.42 2.19
N PRO A 36 1.28 6.55 1.59
CA PRO A 36 1.67 7.88 2.06
C PRO A 36 1.26 8.10 3.53
N ASP A 37 2.03 8.90 4.25
CA ASP A 37 1.83 9.04 5.72
C ASP A 37 0.48 9.65 6.09
N HIS A 38 -0.07 10.55 5.25
CA HIS A 38 -1.41 11.09 5.46
C HIS A 38 -2.50 10.01 5.35
N VAL A 39 -2.30 8.98 4.51
CA VAL A 39 -3.21 7.84 4.38
C VAL A 39 -3.13 6.97 5.64
N LYS A 40 -1.91 6.63 6.08
CA LYS A 40 -1.70 5.87 7.34
C LYS A 40 -2.37 6.58 8.52
N SER A 41 -2.14 7.89 8.67
CA SER A 41 -2.74 8.69 9.74
C SER A 41 -4.27 8.75 9.67
N SER A 42 -4.84 8.78 8.46
CA SER A 42 -6.29 8.74 8.26
C SER A 42 -6.88 7.39 8.66
N ILE A 43 -6.21 6.29 8.33
CA ILE A 43 -6.60 4.93 8.76
C ILE A 43 -6.57 4.84 10.28
N ASP A 44 -5.48 5.25 10.92
CA ASP A 44 -5.35 5.22 12.39
C ASP A 44 -6.43 6.05 13.07
N ARG A 45 -6.75 7.21 12.51
CA ARG A 45 -7.83 8.07 13.00
C ARG A 45 -9.19 7.39 12.88
N GLY A 46 -9.48 6.78 11.73
CA GLY A 46 -10.72 6.02 11.51
C GLY A 46 -10.86 4.85 12.50
N MET A 47 -9.78 4.09 12.71
CA MET A 47 -9.75 2.99 13.69
C MET A 47 -10.04 3.48 15.11
N LYS A 48 -9.46 4.62 15.53
CA LYS A 48 -9.74 5.24 16.83
C LYS A 48 -11.18 5.72 16.95
N GLN A 49 -11.74 6.32 15.89
CA GLN A 49 -13.15 6.75 15.87
C GLN A 49 -14.09 5.55 15.96
N ALA A 50 -13.79 4.46 15.27
CA ALA A 50 -14.56 3.23 15.33
C ALA A 50 -14.56 2.61 16.73
N ALA A 51 -13.38 2.55 17.38
CA ALA A 51 -13.27 2.07 18.76
C ALA A 51 -14.07 2.93 19.77
N GLN A 52 -14.26 4.22 19.47
CA GLN A 52 -15.08 5.14 20.26
C GLN A 52 -16.58 5.08 19.92
N GLY A 53 -17.01 4.20 19.01
CA GLY A 53 -18.40 4.12 18.53
C GLY A 53 -18.80 5.28 17.60
N LYS A 54 -17.85 6.09 17.12
CA LYS A 54 -18.08 7.20 16.20
C LYS A 54 -18.06 6.72 14.75
N THR A 55 -18.93 5.77 14.43
CA THR A 55 -19.12 5.24 13.08
C THR A 55 -20.48 5.66 12.55
N ILE A 56 -20.57 5.89 11.25
CA ILE A 56 -21.83 6.09 10.54
C ILE A 56 -21.99 5.01 9.48
N GLY A 57 -23.23 4.72 9.12
CA GLY A 57 -23.53 3.79 8.03
C GLY A 57 -23.03 4.32 6.68
N LEU A 58 -22.74 3.41 5.75
CA LEU A 58 -22.31 3.80 4.40
C LEU A 58 -23.40 4.62 3.67
N GLU A 59 -24.66 4.25 3.81
CA GLU A 59 -25.77 4.97 3.19
C GLU A 59 -25.97 6.37 3.81
N GLU A 60 -25.91 6.48 5.14
CA GLU A 60 -25.93 7.77 5.85
C GLU A 60 -24.77 8.68 5.41
N PHE A 61 -23.58 8.12 5.24
CA PHE A 61 -22.42 8.85 4.73
C PHE A 61 -22.63 9.34 3.29
N LYS A 62 -23.18 8.49 2.41
CA LYS A 62 -23.48 8.87 1.01
C LYS A 62 -24.51 10.01 0.95
N GLU A 63 -25.58 9.92 1.72
CA GLU A 63 -26.60 10.97 1.80
C GLU A 63 -25.99 12.30 2.25
N LYS A 64 -25.19 12.27 3.32
CA LYS A 64 -24.60 13.48 3.91
C LYS A 64 -23.54 14.15 3.05
N HIS A 65 -22.77 13.38 2.29
CA HIS A 65 -21.57 13.89 1.60
C HIS A 65 -21.63 13.84 0.06
N PHE A 66 -22.54 13.06 -0.52
CA PHE A 66 -22.60 12.84 -1.98
C PHE A 66 -23.95 13.19 -2.62
N LEU A 67 -25.06 13.25 -1.86
CA LEU A 67 -26.35 13.70 -2.38
C LEU A 67 -26.51 15.23 -2.26
N LYS A 68 -25.88 15.94 -3.19
CA LYS A 68 -26.36 17.24 -3.68
C LYS A 68 -26.35 17.23 -5.20
N ARG A 69 -27.46 16.76 -5.77
CA ARG A 69 -27.92 17.14 -7.10
C ARG A 69 -29.40 17.44 -7.03
#